data_AF-A0A956PPT5-F1
#
_entry.id   AF-A0A956PPT5-F1
#
_cell.length_a   1.000
_cell.length_b   1.000
_cell.length_c   1.000
_cell.angle_alpha   90.00
_cell.angle_beta   90.00
_cell.angle_gamma   90.00
#
_symmetry.space_group_name_H-M   'P 1'
#
loop_
_entity.id
_entity.type
_entity.pdbx_description
1 polymer ?
#
loop_
_entity_poly.entity_id
_entity_poly.type
_entity_poly.pdbx_seq_one_letter_code
_entity_poly.pdbx_strand_id
1 'polypeptide(L)'
;MKKFLALAVLTGMFLSGCGSSADDPILGGPLRVNTLRVVDSTPDLAVNGQSVTLGRVTGFDSGGNVVFGPDEEIYDEEMVFTGLPLETTEVEVEYLRAQGFTLASHRQSVNFVNDDDGVITLNEVQPGFLSATPATLTVRVENLSDYDPSEIFVTVLGKDKADTAFYYLQLGNNDNNSMQLFGPKADFAKYSFALSSTVKEEGQNAYSFSCPYDKLVSGRIYLSFGQKLEGLGLNNPADLKSLSTPSPTGAPDYQKVFEFMELSATIQDNPGAEYILFANTSVVDFFSLGLGMTLNYHSNNNNLTERVGFVDNARALVLQAFDAPGVPSEFKSYITDPSNGKIIRVLAPVQTVAVNSNGPTANFLNSAIDAGWTLYSQQVLNLPDNLSFSYGYQYTGQLIVNNILSMTTVATPPGDNASLNEVCNLPKPTTRIIFFCDDDMPPANTPDKDTWKNAGTDGHKRLCSLLSSAINRGVFENYSDWDDPTKFYTRPDGRYNHYSKIMHQFALDKKVYGFGYDDVYGQDPTLSEPVSTVNQVVLQIPAIQKI
;
A
#
# COMPACT_ATOMS: atom_id res chain seq x y z
N MET A 1 26.89 1.17 30.23
CA MET A 1 27.67 2.36 30.66
C MET A 1 27.53 3.47 29.61
N LYS A 2 26.39 4.17 29.60
CA LYS A 2 26.16 5.49 28.98
C LYS A 2 25.10 6.15 29.86
N LYS A 3 25.47 7.29 30.46
CA LYS A 3 24.70 7.99 31.50
C LYS A 3 23.67 8.91 30.86
N PHE A 4 22.42 8.79 31.29
CA PHE A 4 21.37 9.79 31.04
C PHE A 4 21.62 11.03 31.91
N LEU A 5 21.49 12.20 31.30
CA LEU A 5 21.61 13.51 31.92
C LEU A 5 20.19 14.08 32.09
N ALA A 6 19.63 14.01 33.29
CA ALA A 6 18.39 14.69 33.64
C ALA A 6 18.70 16.16 33.94
N LEU A 7 18.10 17.07 33.18
CA LEU A 7 18.20 18.50 33.39
C LEU A 7 16.99 18.97 34.20
N ALA A 8 17.18 19.16 35.50
CA ALA A 8 16.23 19.85 36.36
C ALA A 8 16.46 21.37 36.24
N VAL A 9 15.44 22.12 35.83
CA VAL A 9 15.44 23.59 35.91
C VAL A 9 14.46 24.00 37.00
N LEU A 10 15.03 24.36 38.15
CA LEU A 10 14.36 25.02 39.26
C LEU A 10 14.74 26.50 39.21
N THR A 11 13.78 27.40 39.03
CA THR A 11 13.98 28.83 39.31
C THR A 11 12.72 29.40 39.93
N GLY A 12 12.79 29.59 41.25
CA GLY A 12 11.85 30.41 41.99
C GLY A 12 12.20 31.89 41.87
N MET A 13 11.19 32.74 41.77
CA MET A 13 11.28 34.15 42.11
C MET A 13 10.11 34.51 43.02
N PHE A 14 10.46 34.86 44.25
CA PHE A 14 9.61 35.54 45.22
C PHE A 14 9.39 36.99 44.78
N LEU A 15 8.13 37.43 44.74
CA LEU A 15 7.75 38.85 44.81
C LEU A 15 6.57 38.99 45.77
N SER A 16 6.86 39.62 46.90
CA SER A 16 5.91 40.01 47.94
C SER A 16 5.05 41.20 47.47
N GLY A 17 3.73 41.04 47.47
CA GLY A 17 2.74 42.10 47.34
C GLY A 17 1.62 41.88 48.34
N CYS A 18 1.38 42.87 49.19
CA CYS A 18 0.41 42.84 50.28
C CYS A 18 -0.92 43.49 49.85
N GLY A 19 -2.04 42.86 50.18
CA GLY A 19 -3.34 43.55 50.37
C GLY A 19 -4.42 43.32 49.31
N SER A 20 -5.38 42.46 49.62
CA SER A 20 -6.77 42.82 49.98
C SER A 20 -7.78 41.77 49.51
N SER A 21 -8.75 41.52 50.37
CA SER A 21 -9.77 40.48 50.33
C SER A 21 -10.79 40.65 49.19
N ALA A 22 -10.96 39.60 48.39
CA ALA A 22 -12.23 39.23 47.76
C ALA A 22 -12.19 37.74 47.45
N ASP A 23 -13.18 36.99 47.93
CA ASP A 23 -13.39 35.58 47.67
C ASP A 23 -13.69 35.37 46.18
N ASP A 24 -12.73 34.83 45.44
CA ASP A 24 -12.95 34.14 44.16
C ASP A 24 -12.65 32.64 44.40
N PRO A 25 -13.48 31.70 43.92
CA PRO A 25 -13.18 30.29 44.05
C PRO A 25 -11.93 29.98 43.22
N ILE A 26 -10.84 29.70 43.92
CA ILE A 26 -9.57 29.24 43.38
C ILE A 26 -9.80 27.91 42.64
N LEU A 27 -10.02 27.97 41.32
CA LEU A 27 -9.66 26.90 40.39
C LEU A 27 -8.15 26.98 40.18
N GLY A 28 -7.39 26.44 41.15
CA GLY A 28 -5.93 26.57 41.18
C GLY A 28 -5.25 25.44 41.93
N GLY A 29 -5.83 24.23 41.92
CA GLY A 29 -5.06 23.02 42.18
C GLY A 29 -4.08 22.78 41.02
N PRO A 30 -2.95 22.08 41.24
CA PRO A 30 -2.13 21.62 40.13
C PRO A 30 -3.02 20.88 39.12
N LEU A 31 -2.82 21.13 37.82
CA LEU A 31 -3.50 20.38 36.76
C LEU A 31 -3.38 18.89 37.07
N ARG A 32 -4.48 18.27 37.51
CA ARG A 32 -4.54 16.86 37.85
C ARG A 32 -4.37 16.09 36.55
N VAL A 33 -3.24 15.42 36.38
CA VAL A 33 -2.98 14.54 35.25
C VAL A 33 -3.48 13.16 35.63
N ASN A 34 -4.63 12.77 35.08
CA ASN A 34 -5.16 11.42 35.28
C ASN A 34 -4.17 10.41 34.71
N THR A 35 -3.79 9.45 35.54
CA THR A 35 -2.72 8.49 35.28
C THR A 35 -3.26 7.08 35.49
N LEU A 36 -3.08 6.22 34.50
CA LEU A 36 -3.32 4.78 34.64
C LEU A 36 -1.97 4.09 34.84
N ARG A 37 -1.82 3.40 35.97
CA ARG A 37 -0.70 2.50 36.23
C ARG A 37 -1.17 1.07 35.99
N VAL A 38 -0.52 0.37 35.07
CA VAL A 38 -0.74 -1.05 34.83
C VAL A 38 0.43 -1.79 35.45
N VAL A 39 0.15 -2.57 36.49
CA VAL A 39 1.18 -3.36 37.20
C VAL A 39 1.01 -4.81 36.83
N ASP A 40 2.01 -5.35 36.13
CA ASP A 40 2.13 -6.77 35.80
C ASP A 40 3.31 -7.37 36.58
N SER A 41 3.11 -8.55 37.15
CA SER A 41 4.13 -9.24 37.94
C SER A 41 5.07 -10.12 37.10
N THR A 42 4.91 -10.10 35.77
CA THR A 42 5.60 -11.00 34.84
C THR A 42 6.59 -10.24 33.94
N PRO A 43 7.83 -9.96 34.38
CA PRO A 43 8.80 -9.13 33.63
C PRO A 43 9.19 -9.66 32.23
N ASP A 44 8.85 -10.91 31.90
CA ASP A 44 9.10 -11.54 30.60
C ASP A 44 7.84 -12.27 30.09
N LEU A 45 6.68 -11.61 30.14
CA LEU A 45 5.44 -12.21 29.67
C LEU A 45 5.57 -12.71 28.23
N ALA A 46 5.27 -13.98 28.02
CA ALA A 46 5.20 -14.60 26.71
C ALA A 46 3.83 -15.24 26.50
N VAL A 47 3.19 -14.91 25.38
CA VAL A 47 1.89 -15.45 24.99
C VAL A 47 2.11 -16.39 23.81
N ASN A 48 1.72 -17.66 23.96
CA ASN A 48 1.92 -18.69 22.92
C ASN A 48 3.37 -18.78 22.41
N GLY A 49 4.35 -18.54 23.31
CA GLY A 49 5.78 -18.56 22.97
C GLY A 49 6.31 -17.27 22.32
N GLN A 50 5.49 -16.23 22.18
CA GLN A 50 5.88 -14.93 21.66
C GLN A 50 6.02 -13.91 22.80
N SER A 51 7.16 -13.25 22.90
CA SER A 51 7.42 -12.23 23.92
C SER A 51 6.54 -11.00 23.72
N VAL A 52 5.93 -10.55 24.81
CA VAL A 52 5.32 -9.22 24.91
C VAL A 52 6.44 -8.20 25.09
N THR A 53 6.41 -7.13 24.30
CA THR A 53 7.42 -6.06 24.37
C THR A 53 6.81 -4.67 24.45
N LEU A 54 5.51 -4.53 24.18
CA LEU A 54 4.76 -3.28 24.29
C LEU A 54 3.47 -3.56 25.05
N GLY A 55 3.06 -2.62 25.90
CA GLY A 55 1.69 -2.52 26.38
C GLY A 55 1.03 -1.31 25.75
N ARG A 56 -0.22 -1.46 25.31
CA ARG A 56 -1.01 -0.38 24.72
C ARG A 56 -2.27 -0.18 25.52
N VAL A 57 -2.64 1.08 25.76
CA VAL A 57 -3.88 1.42 26.44
C VAL A 57 -4.78 2.24 25.53
N THR A 58 -6.03 1.79 25.43
CA THR A 58 -7.13 2.55 24.84
C THR A 58 -8.18 2.84 25.91
N GLY A 59 -8.60 4.09 26.05
CA GLY A 59 -9.62 4.51 27.02
C GLY A 59 -10.96 4.82 26.35
N PHE A 60 -12.06 4.45 27.00
CA PHE A 60 -13.43 4.57 26.49
C PHE A 60 -14.34 5.35 27.45
N ASP A 61 -15.24 6.16 26.89
CA ASP A 61 -16.33 6.80 27.64
C ASP A 61 -17.49 5.81 27.96
N SER A 62 -18.51 6.30 28.66
CA SER A 62 -19.67 5.47 29.03
C SER A 62 -20.60 5.08 27.87
N GLY A 63 -20.49 5.77 26.73
CA GLY A 63 -21.09 5.35 25.46
C GLY A 63 -20.24 4.32 24.73
N GLY A 64 -19.08 3.98 25.30
CA GLY A 64 -18.08 3.10 24.74
C GLY A 64 -17.18 3.78 23.73
N ASN A 65 -17.24 5.09 23.47
CA ASN A 65 -16.40 5.74 22.44
C ASN A 65 -14.95 5.85 22.90
N VAL A 66 -13.99 5.65 22.00
CA VAL A 66 -12.56 5.91 22.28
C VAL A 66 -12.36 7.40 22.59
N VAL A 67 -11.81 7.69 23.77
CA VAL A 67 -11.50 9.05 24.26
C VAL A 67 -10.01 9.23 24.60
N PHE A 68 -9.26 8.14 24.72
CA PHE A 68 -7.82 8.15 24.98
C PHE A 68 -7.12 7.04 24.20
N GLY A 69 -5.89 7.33 23.79
CA GLY A 69 -5.03 6.37 23.12
C GLY A 69 -5.49 6.00 21.71
N PRO A 70 -4.88 4.95 21.13
CA PRO A 70 -3.92 4.05 21.73
C PRO A 70 -2.64 4.79 22.08
N ASP A 71 -2.23 4.61 23.33
CA ASP A 71 -0.93 5.04 23.84
C ASP A 71 -0.11 3.78 24.10
N GLU A 72 1.15 3.77 23.67
CA GLU A 72 2.03 2.60 23.74
C GLU A 72 3.22 2.88 24.64
N GLU A 73 3.44 1.97 25.59
CA GLU A 73 4.62 1.97 26.45
C GLU A 73 5.42 0.69 26.23
N ILE A 74 6.73 0.77 26.48
CA ILE A 74 7.57 -0.43 26.55
C ILE A 74 7.02 -1.32 27.68
N TYR A 75 6.80 -2.60 27.39
CA TYR A 75 6.32 -3.53 28.40
C TYR A 75 7.38 -3.69 29.50
N ASP A 76 6.97 -3.43 30.73
CA ASP A 76 7.74 -3.58 31.97
C ASP A 76 6.77 -3.98 33.10
N GLU A 77 7.29 -4.31 34.28
CA GLU A 77 6.50 -4.67 35.47
C GLU A 77 5.51 -3.56 35.87
N GLU A 78 5.82 -2.31 35.50
CA GLU A 78 4.94 -1.17 35.66
C GLU A 78 4.94 -0.30 34.41
N MET A 79 3.76 -0.18 33.77
CA MET A 79 3.53 0.74 32.66
C MET A 79 2.67 1.90 33.14
N VAL A 80 3.01 3.12 32.73
CA VAL A 80 2.36 4.35 33.20
C VAL A 80 1.86 5.15 32.00
N PHE A 81 0.54 5.27 31.90
CA PHE A 81 -0.13 6.06 30.86
C PHE A 81 -0.70 7.32 31.51
N THR A 82 -0.44 8.49 30.93
CA THR A 82 -0.83 9.77 31.53
C THR A 82 -1.73 10.56 30.59
N GLY A 83 -2.57 11.43 31.14
CA GLY A 83 -3.43 12.32 30.36
C GLY A 83 -4.77 11.72 29.95
N LEU A 84 -5.23 10.66 30.63
CA LEU A 84 -6.55 10.07 30.34
C LEU A 84 -7.67 11.10 30.64
N PRO A 85 -8.63 11.34 29.73
CA PRO A 85 -9.73 12.26 29.99
C PRO A 85 -10.58 11.81 31.19
N LEU A 86 -11.19 12.76 31.90
CA LEU A 86 -12.03 12.50 33.08
C LEU A 86 -13.26 11.64 32.75
N GLU A 87 -13.74 11.72 31.52
CA GLU A 87 -14.84 10.94 30.97
C GLU A 87 -14.50 9.48 30.68
N THR A 88 -13.23 9.07 30.84
CA THR A 88 -12.83 7.66 30.67
C THR A 88 -13.47 6.81 31.76
N THR A 89 -14.30 5.86 31.36
CA THR A 89 -15.01 4.93 32.25
C THR A 89 -14.57 3.48 32.08
N GLU A 90 -13.84 3.17 31.02
CA GLU A 90 -13.30 1.85 30.74
C GLU A 90 -11.95 2.00 30.03
N VAL A 91 -11.03 1.06 30.26
CA VAL A 91 -9.77 0.97 29.53
C VAL A 91 -9.58 -0.45 29.01
N GLU A 92 -8.97 -0.57 27.85
CA GLU A 92 -8.48 -1.82 27.29
C GLU A 92 -6.95 -1.77 27.27
N VAL A 93 -6.34 -2.71 27.99
CA VAL A 93 -4.90 -2.96 28.03
C VAL A 93 -4.62 -4.09 27.04
N GLU A 94 -3.89 -3.78 25.98
CA GLU A 94 -3.41 -4.73 24.99
C GLU A 94 -1.94 -5.05 25.26
N TYR A 95 -1.57 -6.33 25.14
CA TYR A 95 -0.21 -6.83 25.30
C TYR A 95 0.29 -7.25 23.93
N LEU A 96 1.32 -6.57 23.43
CA LEU A 96 1.75 -6.68 22.05
C LEU A 96 3.19 -7.16 21.96
N ARG A 97 3.49 -7.93 20.91
CA ARG A 97 4.88 -8.05 20.45
C ARG A 97 5.32 -6.74 19.78
N ALA A 98 6.62 -6.59 19.56
CA ALA A 98 7.16 -5.37 18.97
C ALA A 98 6.49 -5.11 17.62
N GLN A 99 6.23 -3.83 17.33
CA GLN A 99 5.59 -3.37 16.10
C GLN A 99 4.09 -3.69 15.99
N GLY A 100 3.41 -3.94 17.13
CA GLY A 100 1.99 -3.63 17.28
C GLY A 100 0.98 -4.76 17.09
N PHE A 101 1.38 -6.04 17.16
CA PHE A 101 0.44 -7.16 17.12
C PHE A 101 -0.02 -7.56 18.52
N THR A 102 -1.33 -7.47 18.75
CA THR A 102 -1.96 -7.80 20.03
C THR A 102 -2.00 -9.31 20.26
N LEU A 103 -1.27 -9.78 21.27
CA LEU A 103 -1.23 -11.17 21.70
C LEU A 103 -2.32 -11.50 22.73
N ALA A 104 -2.63 -10.52 23.57
CA ALA A 104 -3.66 -10.64 24.58
C ALA A 104 -4.26 -9.27 24.87
N SER A 105 -5.49 -9.22 25.36
CA SER A 105 -6.08 -7.98 25.85
C SER A 105 -6.84 -8.20 27.16
N HIS A 106 -7.00 -7.12 27.91
CA HIS A 106 -7.79 -7.07 29.12
C HIS A 106 -8.55 -5.76 29.19
N ARG A 107 -9.86 -5.83 29.34
CA ARG A 107 -10.74 -4.66 29.42
C ARG A 107 -11.30 -4.52 30.83
N GLN A 108 -11.19 -3.34 31.42
CA GLN A 108 -11.57 -3.07 32.80
C GLN A 108 -12.18 -1.67 32.96
N SER A 109 -13.24 -1.57 33.76
CA SER A 109 -13.83 -0.28 34.12
C SER A 109 -12.91 0.54 35.02
N VAL A 110 -12.86 1.86 34.79
CA VAL A 110 -12.09 2.84 35.56
C VAL A 110 -12.98 4.03 35.96
N ASN A 111 -12.59 4.79 36.97
CA ASN A 111 -13.35 5.97 37.39
C ASN A 111 -12.42 7.05 37.96
N PHE A 112 -11.97 7.96 37.09
CA PHE A 112 -11.11 9.08 37.50
C PHE A 112 -11.87 10.19 38.25
N VAL A 113 -13.20 10.24 38.13
CA VAL A 113 -14.05 11.25 38.79
C VAL A 113 -14.04 11.08 40.31
N ASN A 114 -14.08 9.84 40.79
CA ASN A 114 -14.19 9.52 42.22
C ASN A 114 -12.85 9.13 42.86
N ASP A 115 -11.75 9.24 42.13
CA ASP A 115 -10.43 8.95 42.64
C ASP A 115 -9.86 10.17 43.38
N ASP A 116 -9.04 9.96 44.42
CA ASP A 116 -8.58 11.03 45.32
C ASP A 116 -7.31 11.75 44.81
N ASP A 117 -6.44 11.06 44.05
CA ASP A 117 -5.12 11.59 43.65
C ASP A 117 -4.87 11.65 42.12
N GLY A 118 -5.74 11.06 41.31
CA GLY A 118 -5.65 11.03 39.85
C GLY A 118 -4.99 9.78 39.32
N VAL A 119 -4.73 8.77 40.16
CA VAL A 119 -3.98 7.59 39.81
C VAL A 119 -4.82 6.34 40.01
N ILE A 120 -5.19 5.71 38.91
CA ILE A 120 -5.83 4.39 38.94
C ILE A 120 -4.76 3.33 38.69
N THR A 121 -4.65 2.35 39.59
CA THR A 121 -3.72 1.23 39.45
C THR A 121 -4.48 -0.07 39.15
N LEU A 122 -4.18 -0.69 38.02
CA LEU A 122 -4.65 -2.04 37.67
C LEU A 122 -3.60 -3.05 38.11
N ASN A 123 -3.90 -3.85 39.14
CA ASN A 123 -3.00 -4.88 39.66
C ASN A 123 -3.37 -6.25 39.10
N GLU A 124 -2.36 -7.08 38.80
CA GLU A 124 -2.52 -8.50 38.41
C GLU A 124 -3.47 -8.70 37.23
N VAL A 125 -3.35 -7.85 36.21
CA VAL A 125 -4.18 -7.89 35.01
C VAL A 125 -3.96 -9.23 34.29
N GLN A 126 -4.91 -10.17 34.41
CA GLN A 126 -4.84 -11.44 33.71
C GLN A 126 -5.15 -11.22 32.21
N PRO A 127 -4.18 -11.43 31.29
CA PRO A 127 -4.40 -11.19 29.88
C PRO A 127 -5.33 -12.26 29.28
N GLY A 128 -6.39 -11.83 28.59
CA GLY A 128 -7.21 -12.71 27.78
C GLY A 128 -6.48 -13.02 26.47
N PHE A 129 -5.99 -14.25 26.30
CA PHE A 129 -5.27 -14.64 25.09
C PHE A 129 -6.18 -14.62 23.86
N LEU A 130 -5.75 -13.92 22.82
CA LEU A 130 -6.48 -13.83 21.55
C LEU A 130 -6.10 -14.99 20.63
N SER A 131 -6.93 -15.26 19.61
CA SER A 131 -6.62 -16.28 18.61
C SER A 131 -5.34 -15.96 17.86
N ALA A 132 -4.57 -16.99 17.48
CA ALA A 132 -3.30 -16.82 16.77
C ALA A 132 -3.43 -16.13 15.39
N THR A 133 -4.63 -16.13 14.80
CA THR A 133 -4.92 -15.41 13.55
C THR A 133 -5.95 -14.32 13.85
N PRO A 134 -5.65 -13.04 13.59
CA PRO A 134 -6.65 -11.98 13.72
C PRO A 134 -7.74 -12.19 12.66
N ALA A 135 -8.92 -11.59 12.82
CA ALA A 135 -9.95 -11.54 11.76
C ALA A 135 -9.80 -10.29 10.86
N THR A 136 -8.89 -9.40 11.25
CA THR A 136 -8.68 -8.10 10.64
C THR A 136 -7.19 -7.86 10.41
N LEU A 137 -6.90 -7.00 9.44
CA LEU A 137 -5.58 -6.44 9.16
C LEU A 137 -5.54 -5.02 9.72
N THR A 138 -4.58 -4.70 10.58
CA THR A 138 -4.36 -3.33 11.05
C THR A 138 -3.65 -2.52 9.98
N VAL A 139 -4.24 -1.39 9.60
CA VAL A 139 -3.65 -0.40 8.71
C VAL A 139 -3.35 0.85 9.51
N ARG A 140 -2.15 1.39 9.34
CA ARG A 140 -1.73 2.68 9.91
C ARG A 140 -1.35 3.64 8.81
N VAL A 141 -1.72 4.90 8.98
CA VAL A 141 -1.37 5.98 8.05
C VAL A 141 -0.54 6.99 8.82
N GLU A 142 0.71 7.15 8.41
CA GLU A 142 1.58 8.24 8.85
C GLU A 142 1.38 9.45 7.94
N ASN A 143 0.93 10.56 8.52
CA ASN A 143 0.80 11.81 7.78
C ASN A 143 2.06 12.66 7.98
N LEU A 144 2.92 12.79 6.98
CA LEU A 144 4.04 13.75 7.02
C LEU A 144 3.74 15.02 6.22
N SER A 145 2.57 15.12 5.60
CA SER A 145 2.19 16.25 4.76
C SER A 145 1.63 17.44 5.57
N ASP A 146 1.51 18.59 4.89
CA ASP A 146 0.86 19.78 5.43
C ASP A 146 -0.68 19.69 5.43
N TYR A 147 -1.28 18.58 4.96
CA TYR A 147 -2.73 18.40 4.99
C TYR A 147 -3.21 18.10 6.40
N ASP A 148 -4.29 18.78 6.80
CA ASP A 148 -4.96 18.44 8.05
C ASP A 148 -5.57 17.03 7.89
N PRO A 149 -5.46 16.14 8.89
CA PRO A 149 -6.05 14.80 8.84
C PRO A 149 -7.56 14.79 8.54
N SER A 150 -8.29 15.87 8.85
CA SER A 150 -9.71 16.02 8.48
C SER A 150 -9.95 16.28 6.99
N GLU A 151 -8.91 16.67 6.25
CA GLU A 151 -8.91 16.88 4.80
C GLU A 151 -8.34 15.69 4.03
N ILE A 152 -7.84 14.66 4.70
CA ILE A 152 -7.34 13.44 4.08
C ILE A 152 -8.46 12.40 4.16
N PHE A 153 -8.89 11.89 3.01
CA PHE A 153 -9.95 10.89 2.93
C PHE A 153 -9.37 9.53 2.54
N VAL A 154 -9.74 8.52 3.30
CA VAL A 154 -9.32 7.14 3.09
C VAL A 154 -10.49 6.35 2.51
N THR A 155 -10.23 5.60 1.44
CA THR A 155 -11.13 4.57 0.93
C THR A 155 -10.38 3.25 0.94
N VAL A 156 -10.91 2.24 1.63
CA VAL A 156 -10.44 0.86 1.52
C VAL A 156 -11.49 0.06 0.78
N LEU A 157 -11.07 -0.70 -0.23
CA LEU A 157 -11.94 -1.55 -1.03
C LEU A 157 -11.31 -2.90 -1.33
N GLY A 158 -12.15 -3.87 -1.69
CA GLY A 158 -11.72 -5.18 -2.16
C GLY A 158 -12.89 -6.06 -2.57
N LYS A 159 -12.61 -7.33 -2.84
CA LYS A 159 -13.59 -8.36 -3.20
C LYS A 159 -13.57 -9.51 -2.19
N ASP A 160 -14.66 -10.25 -2.16
CA ASP A 160 -14.69 -11.54 -1.49
C ASP A 160 -13.93 -12.61 -2.28
N LYS A 161 -13.49 -13.68 -1.59
CA LYS A 161 -12.80 -14.82 -2.22
C LYS A 161 -13.58 -15.41 -3.40
N ALA A 162 -14.90 -15.47 -3.31
CA ALA A 162 -15.75 -16.05 -4.35
C ALA A 162 -15.94 -15.12 -5.57
N ASP A 163 -15.31 -13.93 -5.58
CA ASP A 163 -15.38 -12.94 -6.67
C ASP A 163 -16.83 -12.60 -7.06
N THR A 164 -17.70 -12.47 -6.04
CA THR A 164 -19.14 -12.23 -6.21
C THR A 164 -19.51 -10.75 -6.13
N ALA A 165 -18.77 -9.96 -5.34
CA ALA A 165 -19.05 -8.54 -5.16
C ALA A 165 -17.82 -7.73 -4.73
N PHE A 166 -17.88 -6.41 -4.97
CA PHE A 166 -16.97 -5.45 -4.35
C PHE A 166 -17.53 -4.89 -3.04
N TYR A 167 -16.61 -4.65 -2.09
CA TYR A 167 -16.87 -4.14 -0.76
C TYR A 167 -16.01 -2.91 -0.45
N TYR A 168 -16.52 -1.99 0.36
CA TYR A 168 -15.79 -0.87 0.94
C TYR A 168 -15.76 -0.97 2.46
N LEU A 169 -14.73 -0.41 3.09
CA LEU A 169 -14.66 -0.33 4.56
C LEU A 169 -15.56 0.78 5.08
N GLN A 170 -16.51 0.42 5.93
CA GLN A 170 -17.28 1.35 6.74
C GLN A 170 -16.71 1.36 8.16
N LEU A 171 -16.36 2.55 8.66
CA LEU A 171 -15.96 2.71 10.06
C LEU A 171 -17.15 2.42 10.97
N GLY A 172 -16.91 1.63 12.01
CA GLY A 172 -17.81 1.46 13.14
C GLY A 172 -17.31 2.26 14.34
N ASN A 173 -18.14 2.33 15.38
CA ASN A 173 -17.67 2.85 16.66
C ASN A 173 -16.56 1.92 17.19
N ASN A 174 -15.52 2.50 17.79
CA ASN A 174 -14.42 1.77 18.45
C ASN A 174 -13.65 0.83 17.53
N ASP A 175 -13.40 1.26 16.29
CA ASP A 175 -12.70 0.47 15.28
C ASP A 175 -13.39 -0.87 14.96
N ASN A 176 -14.68 -1.03 15.32
CA ASN A 176 -15.51 -2.17 14.90
C ASN A 176 -15.93 -2.01 13.44
N ASN A 177 -14.95 -1.96 12.56
CA ASN A 177 -15.13 -1.66 11.15
C ASN A 177 -15.66 -2.89 10.42
N SER A 178 -16.38 -2.64 9.34
CA SER A 178 -17.00 -3.70 8.55
C SER A 178 -16.87 -3.44 7.06
N MET A 179 -16.76 -4.53 6.29
CA MET A 179 -16.73 -4.48 4.84
C MET A 179 -18.16 -4.54 4.30
N GLN A 180 -18.63 -3.45 3.70
CA GLN A 180 -19.99 -3.26 3.21
C GLN A 180 -20.04 -3.30 1.68
N LEU A 181 -21.16 -3.75 1.11
CA LEU A 181 -21.33 -3.78 -0.35
C LEU A 181 -21.28 -2.37 -0.95
N PHE A 182 -20.58 -2.22 -2.07
CA PHE A 182 -20.70 -0.99 -2.86
C PHE A 182 -22.12 -0.81 -3.40
N GLY A 183 -22.57 0.45 -3.44
CA GLY A 183 -23.78 0.88 -4.12
C GLY A 183 -23.47 1.72 -5.37
N PRO A 184 -24.43 2.53 -5.86
CA PRO A 184 -24.21 3.40 -7.01
C PRO A 184 -23.14 4.48 -6.75
N LYS A 185 -22.57 5.06 -7.81
CA LYS A 185 -21.65 6.22 -7.73
C LYS A 185 -22.22 7.43 -6.98
N ALA A 186 -23.54 7.64 -7.02
CA ALA A 186 -24.17 8.75 -6.29
C ALA A 186 -23.96 8.68 -4.76
N ASP A 187 -23.62 7.50 -4.25
CA ASP A 187 -23.33 7.25 -2.83
C ASP A 187 -21.84 7.45 -2.47
N PHE A 188 -21.02 8.01 -3.37
CA PHE A 188 -19.56 8.16 -3.20
C PHE A 188 -19.12 8.70 -1.83
N ALA A 189 -19.92 9.59 -1.23
CA ALA A 189 -19.64 10.19 0.06
C ALA A 189 -19.55 9.16 1.21
N LYS A 190 -20.19 7.99 1.07
CA LYS A 190 -20.18 6.90 2.07
C LYS A 190 -18.92 6.04 1.99
N TYR A 191 -18.26 5.99 0.84
CA TYR A 191 -17.16 5.06 0.57
C TYR A 191 -15.79 5.56 1.06
N SER A 192 -15.77 6.70 1.75
CA SER A 192 -14.57 7.24 2.38
C SER A 192 -14.87 7.90 3.71
N PHE A 193 -13.89 7.83 4.60
CA PHE A 193 -13.88 8.50 5.89
C PHE A 193 -12.69 9.47 5.97
N ALA A 194 -12.82 10.52 6.77
CA ALA A 194 -11.67 11.40 7.04
C ALA A 194 -10.66 10.66 7.91
N LEU A 195 -9.38 10.90 7.70
CA LEU A 195 -8.32 10.25 8.47
C LEU A 195 -8.42 10.61 9.96
N SER A 196 -8.83 11.84 10.27
CA SER A 196 -9.13 12.30 11.62
C SER A 196 -10.28 11.55 12.32
N SER A 197 -11.08 10.77 11.58
CA SER A 197 -12.16 9.94 12.14
C SER A 197 -11.69 8.54 12.55
N THR A 198 -10.42 8.22 12.29
CA THR A 198 -9.79 6.97 12.72
C THR A 198 -9.10 7.15 14.06
N VAL A 199 -8.57 6.06 14.58
CA VAL A 199 -7.93 6.02 15.88
C VAL A 199 -6.57 6.72 15.79
N LYS A 200 -6.43 7.90 16.42
CA LYS A 200 -5.18 8.66 16.45
C LYS A 200 -4.25 8.09 17.51
N GLU A 201 -3.01 7.82 17.15
CA GLU A 201 -1.96 7.43 18.09
C GLU A 201 -1.47 8.65 18.88
N GLU A 202 -1.41 8.51 20.21
CA GLU A 202 -1.05 9.61 21.10
C GLU A 202 0.39 10.10 20.82
N GLY A 203 0.59 11.42 20.84
CA GLY A 203 1.90 12.02 20.55
C GLY A 203 2.42 11.89 19.12
N GLN A 204 1.67 11.26 18.20
CA GLN A 204 2.10 10.99 16.83
C GLN A 204 1.15 11.59 15.78
N ASN A 205 1.65 11.82 14.56
CA ASN A 205 0.81 12.16 13.40
C ASN A 205 0.44 10.87 12.64
N ALA A 206 -0.09 9.91 13.40
CA ALA A 206 -0.38 8.56 12.93
C ALA A 206 -1.78 8.11 13.33
N TYR A 207 -2.38 7.34 12.44
CA TYR A 207 -3.81 7.09 12.40
C TYR A 207 -4.05 5.65 12.00
N SER A 208 -4.70 4.88 12.85
CA SER A 208 -4.86 3.44 12.67
C SER A 208 -6.32 3.04 12.55
N PHE A 209 -6.59 2.00 11.77
CA PHE A 209 -7.89 1.36 11.64
C PHE A 209 -7.74 -0.10 11.22
N SER A 210 -8.67 -0.96 11.66
CA SER A 210 -8.68 -2.37 11.29
C SER A 210 -9.55 -2.66 10.07
N CYS A 211 -9.13 -3.63 9.25
CA CYS A 211 -9.82 -4.03 8.03
C CYS A 211 -10.11 -5.54 8.06
N PRO A 212 -11.38 -6.00 8.01
CA PRO A 212 -11.69 -7.41 7.78
C PRO A 212 -11.06 -7.89 6.46
N TYR A 213 -10.11 -8.83 6.52
CA TYR A 213 -9.31 -9.20 5.35
C TYR A 213 -9.99 -10.20 4.42
N ASP A 214 -11.07 -10.86 4.85
CA ASP A 214 -11.81 -11.85 4.05
C ASP A 214 -12.53 -11.22 2.84
N LYS A 215 -12.60 -9.88 2.79
CA LYS A 215 -13.09 -9.05 1.68
C LYS A 215 -12.02 -8.15 1.06
N LEU A 216 -10.74 -8.43 1.29
CA LEU A 216 -9.61 -7.68 0.73
C LEU A 216 -8.91 -8.44 -0.39
N VAL A 217 -9.61 -9.27 -1.17
CA VAL A 217 -9.04 -9.83 -2.42
C VAL A 217 -9.03 -8.74 -3.49
N SER A 218 -7.90 -8.54 -4.18
CA SER A 218 -7.72 -7.48 -5.18
C SER A 218 -8.12 -6.09 -4.66
N GLY A 219 -7.72 -5.78 -3.44
CA GLY A 219 -8.05 -4.56 -2.73
C GLY A 219 -7.16 -3.37 -3.06
N ARG A 220 -7.66 -2.19 -2.70
CA ARG A 220 -6.94 -0.91 -2.80
C ARG A 220 -7.22 -0.05 -1.59
N ILE A 221 -6.21 0.72 -1.19
CA ILE A 221 -6.35 1.82 -0.24
C ILE A 221 -6.06 3.10 -1.00
N TYR A 222 -7.08 3.92 -1.23
CA TYR A 222 -6.94 5.25 -1.80
C TYR A 222 -6.80 6.28 -0.68
N LEU A 223 -5.90 7.23 -0.90
CA LEU A 223 -5.80 8.46 -0.12
C LEU A 223 -6.11 9.62 -1.06
N SER A 224 -7.14 10.41 -0.75
CA SER A 224 -7.47 11.65 -1.47
C SER A 224 -7.43 12.85 -0.54
N PHE A 225 -7.05 14.01 -1.08
CA PHE A 225 -6.66 15.17 -0.27
C PHE A 225 -7.55 16.38 -0.62
N GLY A 226 -8.06 17.05 0.41
CA GLY A 226 -9.01 18.17 0.32
C GLY A 226 -10.42 17.78 -0.10
N GLN A 227 -10.58 16.71 -0.88
CA GLN A 227 -11.87 16.27 -1.44
C GLN A 227 -11.98 14.74 -1.49
N LYS A 228 -13.20 14.24 -1.34
CA LYS A 228 -13.55 12.82 -1.56
C LYS A 228 -13.57 12.48 -3.04
N LEU A 229 -13.30 11.23 -3.39
CA LEU A 229 -13.38 10.71 -4.76
C LEU A 229 -14.83 10.41 -5.14
N GLU A 230 -15.29 10.95 -6.27
CA GLU A 230 -16.70 10.91 -6.72
C GLU A 230 -16.95 9.85 -7.79
N GLY A 231 -15.92 9.41 -8.50
CA GLY A 231 -15.99 8.38 -9.53
C GLY A 231 -16.11 6.96 -8.98
N LEU A 232 -16.00 6.80 -7.66
CA LEU A 232 -16.03 5.51 -6.97
C LEU A 232 -17.48 5.02 -6.76
N GLY A 233 -17.76 3.79 -7.21
CA GLY A 233 -19.05 3.12 -7.00
C GLY A 233 -19.45 2.25 -8.20
N LEU A 234 -20.52 1.48 -8.06
CA LEU A 234 -21.00 0.58 -9.12
C LEU A 234 -21.52 1.38 -10.33
N ASN A 235 -21.07 0.99 -11.53
CA ASN A 235 -21.63 1.49 -12.80
C ASN A 235 -23.07 1.03 -13.01
N ASN A 236 -23.37 -0.20 -12.56
CA ASN A 236 -24.70 -0.78 -12.56
C ASN A 236 -24.99 -1.38 -11.17
N PRO A 237 -25.89 -0.81 -10.36
CA PRO A 237 -26.18 -1.32 -9.02
C PRO A 237 -26.72 -2.76 -8.98
N ALA A 238 -27.23 -3.30 -10.09
CA ALA A 238 -27.65 -4.70 -10.19
C ALA A 238 -26.48 -5.67 -10.45
N ASP A 239 -25.31 -5.14 -10.85
CA ASP A 239 -24.09 -5.89 -11.06
C ASP A 239 -23.05 -5.49 -10.00
N LEU A 240 -22.96 -6.30 -8.95
CA LEU A 240 -22.07 -6.07 -7.81
C LEU A 240 -20.58 -6.16 -8.17
N LYS A 241 -20.25 -6.54 -9.41
CA LYS A 241 -18.89 -6.57 -9.95
C LYS A 241 -18.56 -5.36 -10.83
N SER A 242 -19.53 -4.48 -11.08
CA SER A 242 -19.38 -3.33 -11.97
C SER A 242 -18.71 -2.11 -11.33
N LEU A 243 -17.81 -2.31 -10.36
CA LEU A 243 -17.14 -1.21 -9.66
C LEU A 243 -16.38 -0.32 -10.64
N SER A 244 -16.66 0.97 -10.59
CA SER A 244 -15.83 2.01 -11.18
C SER A 244 -14.88 2.53 -10.13
N THR A 245 -13.62 2.69 -10.51
CA THR A 245 -12.59 3.36 -9.70
C THR A 245 -12.42 4.82 -10.15
N PRO A 246 -11.74 5.66 -9.34
CA PRO A 246 -11.45 7.03 -9.70
C PRO A 246 -10.59 7.11 -10.96
N SER A 247 -10.91 8.04 -11.87
CA SER A 247 -10.14 8.23 -13.10
C SER A 247 -9.04 9.27 -12.88
N PRO A 248 -7.77 8.96 -13.21
CA PRO A 248 -6.67 9.94 -13.11
C PRO A 248 -6.69 10.98 -14.24
N THR A 249 -7.46 10.74 -15.30
CA THR A 249 -7.48 11.53 -16.54
C THR A 249 -8.86 12.07 -16.89
N GLY A 250 -9.93 11.49 -16.35
CA GLY A 250 -11.32 11.85 -16.62
C GLY A 250 -12.07 12.40 -15.40
N ALA A 251 -13.19 13.08 -15.67
CA ALA A 251 -14.13 13.49 -14.66
C ALA A 251 -14.70 12.28 -13.89
N PRO A 252 -15.09 12.45 -12.61
CA PRO A 252 -15.03 13.70 -11.83
C PRO A 252 -13.69 13.94 -11.10
N ASP A 253 -12.78 12.97 -11.07
CA ASP A 253 -11.69 12.97 -10.08
C ASP A 253 -10.33 13.44 -10.62
N TYR A 254 -10.16 13.64 -11.93
CA TYR A 254 -8.85 14.01 -12.49
C TYR A 254 -8.24 15.29 -11.90
N GLN A 255 -9.02 16.24 -11.39
CA GLN A 255 -8.48 17.44 -10.73
C GLN A 255 -8.27 17.30 -9.22
N LYS A 256 -8.66 16.16 -8.62
CA LYS A 256 -8.46 15.90 -7.19
C LYS A 256 -7.06 15.35 -6.97
N VAL A 257 -6.45 15.63 -5.83
CA VAL A 257 -5.17 15.02 -5.45
C VAL A 257 -5.47 13.67 -4.80
N PHE A 258 -4.97 12.59 -5.40
CA PHE A 258 -5.08 11.25 -4.82
C PHE A 258 -3.95 10.35 -5.29
N GLU A 259 -3.71 9.28 -4.54
CA GLU A 259 -2.84 8.15 -4.87
C GLU A 259 -3.38 6.91 -4.15
N PHE A 260 -2.86 5.73 -4.47
CA PHE A 260 -3.31 4.48 -3.85
C PHE A 260 -2.17 3.47 -3.72
N MET A 261 -2.39 2.49 -2.84
CA MET A 261 -1.65 1.24 -2.82
C MET A 261 -2.59 0.07 -3.10
N GLU A 262 -2.02 -1.06 -3.49
CA GLU A 262 -2.75 -2.29 -3.76
C GLU A 262 -2.42 -3.31 -2.69
N LEU A 263 -3.41 -4.12 -2.34
CA LEU A 263 -3.22 -5.27 -1.45
C LEU A 263 -4.20 -6.38 -1.78
N SER A 264 -3.82 -7.63 -1.49
CA SER A 264 -4.69 -8.77 -1.68
C SER A 264 -4.46 -9.78 -0.56
N ALA A 265 -5.46 -9.98 0.29
CA ALA A 265 -5.47 -11.09 1.24
C ALA A 265 -6.09 -12.31 0.55
N THR A 266 -5.24 -13.20 0.05
CA THR A 266 -5.64 -14.38 -0.75
C THR A 266 -5.41 -15.66 -0.01
N ILE A 267 -6.23 -16.68 -0.25
CA ILE A 267 -6.09 -17.98 0.39
C ILE A 267 -6.13 -19.04 -0.71
N GLN A 268 -5.18 -19.97 -0.66
CA GLN A 268 -5.10 -21.07 -1.62
C GLN A 268 -6.32 -21.99 -1.53
N ASP A 269 -6.64 -22.69 -2.63
CA ASP A 269 -7.80 -23.59 -2.72
C ASP A 269 -7.47 -25.02 -2.25
N ASN A 270 -6.80 -25.14 -1.11
CA ASN A 270 -6.48 -26.41 -0.44
C ASN A 270 -6.94 -26.42 1.03
N PRO A 271 -7.33 -27.58 1.59
CA PRO A 271 -7.73 -27.68 2.98
C PRO A 271 -6.63 -27.20 3.94
N GLY A 272 -6.98 -26.33 4.89
CA GLY A 272 -6.03 -25.79 5.88
C GLY A 272 -5.14 -24.65 5.37
N ALA A 273 -5.42 -24.12 4.17
CA ALA A 273 -4.72 -22.93 3.66
C ALA A 273 -4.88 -21.73 4.61
N GLU A 274 -3.83 -20.92 4.70
CA GLU A 274 -3.87 -19.64 5.36
C GLU A 274 -4.06 -18.51 4.34
N TYR A 275 -4.60 -17.38 4.79
CA TYR A 275 -4.54 -16.16 4.02
C TYR A 275 -3.09 -15.66 3.94
N ILE A 276 -2.64 -15.33 2.73
CA ILE A 276 -1.40 -14.63 2.43
C ILE A 276 -1.77 -13.22 1.99
N LEU A 277 -1.18 -12.23 2.66
CA LEU A 277 -1.22 -10.83 2.24
C LEU A 277 -0.17 -10.64 1.15
N PHE A 278 -0.56 -10.04 0.04
CA PHE A 278 0.33 -9.39 -0.91
C PHE A 278 0.04 -7.90 -0.86
N ALA A 279 1.05 -7.04 -0.76
CA ALA A 279 0.85 -5.60 -0.69
C ALA A 279 1.96 -4.85 -1.42
N ASN A 280 1.60 -3.77 -2.12
CA ASN A 280 2.55 -3.00 -2.91
C ASN A 280 2.08 -1.54 -3.09
N THR A 281 3.04 -0.62 -3.15
CA THR A 281 2.80 0.68 -3.79
C THR A 281 2.73 0.50 -5.30
N SER A 282 1.95 1.32 -6.01
CA SER A 282 1.81 1.22 -7.47
C SER A 282 1.76 2.59 -8.12
N VAL A 283 2.51 2.75 -9.21
CA VAL A 283 2.48 3.95 -10.07
C VAL A 283 2.29 3.57 -11.53
N VAL A 284 1.68 2.39 -11.78
CA VAL A 284 1.38 1.87 -13.14
C VAL A 284 0.50 2.84 -13.92
N ASP A 285 -0.45 3.50 -13.23
CA ASP A 285 -1.36 4.46 -13.84
C ASP A 285 -0.78 5.88 -13.83
N PHE A 286 -0.24 6.33 -12.70
CA PHE A 286 0.28 7.68 -12.51
C PHE A 286 1.13 7.76 -11.24
N PHE A 287 1.94 8.82 -11.16
CA PHE A 287 2.68 9.23 -9.95
C PHE A 287 2.13 10.57 -9.47
N SER A 288 1.69 10.65 -8.21
CA SER A 288 1.08 11.85 -7.64
C SER A 288 1.90 12.43 -6.49
N LEU A 289 2.03 11.66 -5.39
CA LEU A 289 2.70 12.10 -4.17
C LEU A 289 3.98 11.30 -3.92
N GLY A 290 3.98 10.01 -4.23
CA GLY A 290 5.03 9.06 -3.91
C GLY A 290 4.83 8.42 -2.54
N LEU A 291 3.71 7.71 -2.36
CA LEU A 291 3.43 6.97 -1.11
C LEU A 291 4.54 5.97 -0.76
N GLY A 292 4.80 5.82 0.54
CA GLY A 292 5.59 4.73 1.11
C GLY A 292 4.71 3.65 1.74
N MET A 293 5.23 2.44 1.83
CA MET A 293 4.58 1.34 2.55
C MET A 293 5.61 0.61 3.42
N THR A 294 5.25 0.28 4.66
CA THR A 294 6.02 -0.60 5.54
C THR A 294 5.16 -1.79 5.96
N LEU A 295 5.71 -3.00 5.88
CA LEU A 295 5.11 -4.21 6.43
C LEU A 295 5.87 -4.60 7.70
N ASN A 296 5.16 -4.64 8.82
CA ASN A 296 5.67 -5.18 10.08
C ASN A 296 5.07 -6.57 10.27
N TYR A 297 5.90 -7.58 10.51
CA TYR A 297 5.47 -8.97 10.64
C TYR A 297 6.38 -9.78 11.55
N HIS A 298 5.94 -10.96 11.94
CA HIS A 298 6.69 -11.85 12.82
C HIS A 298 6.97 -13.20 12.14
N SER A 299 8.24 -13.46 11.85
CA SER A 299 8.66 -14.69 11.19
C SER A 299 9.92 -15.24 11.87
N ASN A 300 10.01 -16.57 11.97
CA ASN A 300 11.14 -17.27 12.59
C ASN A 300 11.48 -16.75 14.00
N ASN A 301 10.48 -16.51 14.84
CA ASN A 301 10.59 -15.94 16.19
C ASN A 301 11.21 -14.53 16.26
N ASN A 302 11.23 -13.79 15.16
CA ASN A 302 11.74 -12.42 15.09
C ASN A 302 10.68 -11.47 14.54
N ASN A 303 10.67 -10.24 15.04
CA ASN A 303 9.91 -9.15 14.45
C ASN A 303 10.73 -8.54 13.30
N LEU A 304 10.11 -8.42 12.14
CA LEU A 304 10.73 -7.99 10.90
C LEU A 304 9.95 -6.81 10.32
N THR A 305 10.69 -5.94 9.66
CA THR A 305 10.18 -4.72 9.05
C THR A 305 10.75 -4.60 7.65
N GLU A 306 9.88 -4.46 6.66
CA GLU A 306 10.26 -4.24 5.27
C GLU A 306 9.57 -2.98 4.76
N ARG A 307 10.32 -2.13 4.06
CA ARG A 307 9.83 -0.84 3.56
C ARG A 307 10.03 -0.74 2.06
N VAL A 308 8.99 -0.28 1.37
CA VAL A 308 8.98 -0.02 -0.07
C VAL A 308 8.33 1.33 -0.38
N GLY A 309 8.38 1.73 -1.64
CA GLY A 309 7.92 3.04 -2.12
C GLY A 309 9.09 3.90 -2.53
N PHE A 310 9.07 5.18 -2.15
CA PHE A 310 10.02 6.17 -2.66
C PHE A 310 10.94 6.73 -1.57
N VAL A 311 12.10 7.25 -2.00
CA VAL A 311 13.01 7.99 -1.13
C VAL A 311 12.37 9.29 -0.63
N ASP A 312 12.90 9.84 0.47
CA ASP A 312 12.48 11.14 0.96
C ASP A 312 12.58 12.21 -0.13
N ASN A 313 11.61 13.12 -0.19
CA ASN A 313 11.50 14.17 -1.20
C ASN A 313 11.41 13.68 -2.67
N ALA A 314 11.05 12.41 -2.89
CA ALA A 314 10.96 11.83 -4.24
C ALA A 314 10.07 12.63 -5.19
N ARG A 315 8.97 13.22 -4.72
CA ARG A 315 8.09 14.01 -5.58
C ARG A 315 8.83 15.13 -6.31
N ALA A 316 9.63 15.92 -5.59
CA ALA A 316 10.40 17.00 -6.19
C ALA A 316 11.47 16.45 -7.14
N LEU A 317 12.13 15.36 -6.75
CA LEU A 317 13.17 14.71 -7.56
C LEU A 317 12.62 14.13 -8.86
N VAL A 318 11.45 13.48 -8.82
CA VAL A 318 10.76 12.92 -9.98
C VAL A 318 10.38 14.04 -10.95
N LEU A 319 9.74 15.11 -10.47
CA LEU A 319 9.37 16.24 -11.32
C LEU A 319 10.60 16.89 -11.96
N GLN A 320 11.67 17.11 -11.19
CA GLN A 320 12.94 17.61 -11.70
C GLN A 320 13.55 16.67 -12.76
N ALA A 321 13.46 15.34 -12.57
CA ALA A 321 13.98 14.38 -13.51
C ALA A 321 13.22 14.41 -14.83
N PHE A 322 11.90 14.59 -14.83
CA PHE A 322 11.14 14.79 -16.07
C PHE A 322 11.51 16.10 -16.79
N ASP A 323 11.94 17.13 -16.07
CA ASP A 323 12.43 18.39 -16.65
C ASP A 323 13.84 18.29 -17.22
N ALA A 324 14.60 17.25 -16.87
CA ALA A 324 15.97 17.08 -17.30
C ALA A 324 16.12 16.99 -18.84
N PRO A 325 17.21 17.53 -19.42
CA PRO A 325 17.54 17.33 -20.82
C PRO A 325 17.64 15.83 -21.15
N GLY A 326 17.05 15.42 -22.27
CA GLY A 326 17.10 14.03 -22.75
C GLY A 326 15.90 13.17 -22.37
N VAL A 327 15.00 13.63 -21.49
CA VAL A 327 13.68 12.99 -21.31
C VAL A 327 12.78 13.37 -22.50
N PRO A 328 12.27 12.40 -23.27
CA PRO A 328 11.42 12.68 -24.43
C PRO A 328 10.12 13.37 -24.02
N SER A 329 9.66 14.30 -24.86
CA SER A 329 8.41 15.04 -24.65
C SER A 329 7.18 14.14 -24.49
N GLU A 330 7.22 12.94 -25.07
CA GLU A 330 6.16 11.93 -25.06
C GLU A 330 5.86 11.39 -23.64
N PHE A 331 6.77 11.57 -22.69
CA PHE A 331 6.60 11.20 -21.28
C PHE A 331 6.32 12.40 -20.37
N LYS A 332 6.30 13.63 -20.89
CA LYS A 332 5.98 14.85 -20.13
C LYS A 332 4.47 15.09 -20.10
N SER A 333 3.72 14.09 -19.64
CA SER A 333 2.26 14.09 -19.57
C SER A 333 1.81 14.36 -18.14
N TYR A 334 1.24 15.54 -17.90
CA TYR A 334 0.86 15.99 -16.57
C TYR A 334 -0.62 16.35 -16.50
N ILE A 335 -1.23 16.10 -15.34
CA ILE A 335 -2.44 16.81 -14.95
C ILE A 335 -2.02 17.95 -14.02
N THR A 336 -2.50 19.15 -14.31
CA THR A 336 -2.18 20.36 -13.54
C THR A 336 -3.44 20.99 -12.96
N ASP A 337 -3.33 21.56 -11.76
CA ASP A 337 -4.37 22.41 -11.20
C ASP A 337 -4.51 23.68 -12.07
N PRO A 338 -5.68 23.94 -12.66
CA PRO A 338 -5.86 25.10 -13.54
C PRO A 338 -5.78 26.45 -12.80
N SER A 339 -5.96 26.48 -11.48
CA SER A 339 -5.98 27.71 -10.68
C SER A 339 -4.59 28.25 -10.37
N ASN A 340 -3.60 27.37 -10.19
CA ASN A 340 -2.24 27.72 -9.76
C ASN A 340 -1.12 27.11 -10.62
N GLY A 341 -1.46 26.24 -11.57
CA GLY A 341 -0.53 25.60 -12.50
C GLY A 341 0.35 24.50 -11.88
N LYS A 342 0.15 24.14 -10.61
CA LYS A 342 0.90 23.05 -9.98
C LYS A 342 0.54 21.73 -10.63
N ILE A 343 1.55 20.88 -10.83
CA ILE A 343 1.34 19.50 -11.27
C ILE A 343 0.62 18.74 -10.16
N ILE A 344 -0.51 18.13 -10.45
CA ILE A 344 -1.25 17.21 -9.58
C ILE A 344 -0.61 15.82 -9.68
N ARG A 345 -0.41 15.32 -10.91
CA ARG A 345 0.22 14.02 -11.17
C ARG A 345 0.93 13.97 -12.52
N VAL A 346 1.91 13.08 -12.62
CA VAL A 346 2.52 12.63 -13.88
C VAL A 346 1.80 11.37 -14.34
N LEU A 347 1.30 11.35 -15.58
CA LEU A 347 0.63 10.20 -16.13
C LEU A 347 1.64 9.16 -16.63
N ALA A 348 1.41 7.90 -16.31
CA ALA A 348 2.16 6.81 -16.90
C ALA A 348 1.76 6.61 -18.38
N PRO A 349 2.62 5.97 -19.20
CA PRO A 349 2.37 5.78 -20.62
C PRO A 349 1.04 5.09 -20.93
N VAL A 350 0.60 4.15 -20.09
CA VAL A 350 -0.71 3.47 -20.24
C VAL A 350 -1.86 4.49 -20.25
N GLN A 351 -1.83 5.47 -19.34
CA GLN A 351 -2.85 6.51 -19.25
C GLN A 351 -2.71 7.53 -20.39
N THR A 352 -1.48 7.96 -20.73
CA THR A 352 -1.25 8.88 -21.86
C THR A 352 -1.72 8.29 -23.19
N VAL A 353 -1.48 7.01 -23.42
CA VAL A 353 -1.93 6.29 -24.63
C VAL A 353 -3.43 5.98 -24.57
N ALA A 354 -4.01 5.74 -23.39
CA ALA A 354 -5.46 5.59 -23.23
C ALA A 354 -6.21 6.86 -23.69
N VAL A 355 -5.74 8.05 -23.30
CA VAL A 355 -6.39 9.33 -23.64
C VAL A 355 -6.11 9.78 -25.08
N ASN A 356 -4.94 9.43 -25.64
CA ASN A 356 -4.57 9.77 -27.00
C ASN A 356 -3.94 8.58 -27.73
N SER A 357 -4.81 7.66 -28.15
CA SER A 357 -4.42 6.38 -28.76
C SER A 357 -3.66 6.49 -30.09
N ASN A 358 -3.70 7.68 -30.74
CA ASN A 358 -2.97 7.97 -31.97
C ASN A 358 -1.83 9.00 -31.75
N GLY A 359 -1.54 9.36 -30.50
CA GLY A 359 -0.53 10.34 -30.14
C GLY A 359 0.91 9.83 -30.32
N PRO A 360 1.91 10.71 -30.18
CA PRO A 360 3.32 10.33 -30.29
C PRO A 360 3.74 9.20 -29.33
N THR A 361 3.24 9.21 -28.09
CA THR A 361 3.50 8.15 -27.09
C THR A 361 3.02 6.78 -27.56
N ALA A 362 1.92 6.70 -28.32
CA ALA A 362 1.35 5.44 -28.82
C ALA A 362 2.18 4.77 -29.92
N ASN A 363 3.24 5.42 -30.40
CA ASN A 363 4.18 4.88 -31.38
C ASN A 363 5.63 4.86 -30.85
N PHE A 364 5.84 5.25 -29.58
CA PHE A 364 7.17 5.54 -29.04
C PHE A 364 8.12 4.35 -29.07
N LEU A 365 7.65 3.12 -28.88
CA LEU A 365 8.48 1.91 -28.85
C LEU A 365 8.58 1.19 -30.21
N ASN A 366 7.98 1.72 -31.28
CA ASN A 366 7.91 1.02 -32.57
C ASN A 366 9.30 0.61 -33.08
N SER A 367 10.32 1.48 -32.99
CA SER A 367 11.66 1.13 -33.47
C SER A 367 12.37 0.07 -32.62
N ALA A 368 12.09 0.01 -31.31
CA ALA A 368 12.63 -1.05 -30.44
C ALA A 368 11.97 -2.40 -30.77
N ILE A 369 10.65 -2.39 -30.98
CA ILE A 369 9.89 -3.57 -31.44
C ILE A 369 10.41 -4.02 -32.81
N ASP A 370 10.57 -3.09 -33.76
CA ASP A 370 11.08 -3.39 -35.11
C ASP A 370 12.47 -4.03 -35.09
N ALA A 371 13.36 -3.52 -34.23
CA ALA A 371 14.71 -4.04 -34.08
C ALA A 371 14.71 -5.50 -33.58
N GLY A 372 13.93 -5.80 -32.54
CA GLY A 372 13.76 -7.16 -32.06
C GLY A 372 13.12 -8.09 -33.10
N TRP A 373 12.07 -7.63 -33.80
CA TRP A 373 11.45 -8.44 -34.86
C TRP A 373 12.40 -8.71 -36.02
N THR A 374 13.24 -7.73 -36.38
CA THR A 374 14.25 -7.89 -37.42
C THR A 374 15.33 -8.89 -36.99
N LEU A 375 15.81 -8.80 -35.76
CA LEU A 375 16.78 -9.75 -35.20
C LEU A 375 16.22 -11.17 -35.19
N TYR A 376 15.03 -11.37 -34.63
CA TYR A 376 14.46 -12.70 -34.46
C TYR A 376 13.84 -13.30 -35.74
N SER A 377 13.83 -12.55 -36.84
CA SER A 377 13.60 -13.10 -38.19
C SER A 377 14.83 -13.83 -38.74
N GLN A 378 16.02 -13.58 -38.18
CA GLN A 378 17.29 -14.16 -38.59
C GLN A 378 17.90 -15.08 -37.53
N GLN A 379 17.47 -14.93 -36.28
CA GLN A 379 17.94 -15.70 -35.13
C GLN A 379 16.76 -16.25 -34.34
N VAL A 380 16.82 -17.51 -33.91
CA VAL A 380 15.78 -18.08 -33.05
C VAL A 380 15.90 -17.51 -31.63
N LEU A 381 14.80 -16.99 -31.09
CA LEU A 381 14.67 -16.66 -29.66
C LEU A 381 14.34 -17.93 -28.87
N ASN A 382 15.15 -18.26 -27.87
CA ASN A 382 14.84 -19.28 -26.88
C ASN A 382 14.85 -18.65 -25.50
N LEU A 383 13.95 -19.10 -24.63
CA LEU A 383 13.85 -18.68 -23.24
C LEU A 383 14.09 -19.91 -22.35
N PRO A 384 15.36 -20.26 -22.08
CA PRO A 384 15.72 -21.46 -21.32
C PRO A 384 15.50 -21.34 -19.80
N ASP A 385 15.08 -20.18 -19.31
CA ASP A 385 14.81 -19.92 -17.89
C ASP A 385 16.04 -20.15 -16.99
N ASN A 386 17.20 -19.71 -17.48
CA ASN A 386 18.51 -19.92 -16.85
C ASN A 386 19.16 -18.61 -16.37
N LEU A 387 18.35 -17.58 -16.16
CA LEU A 387 18.76 -16.31 -15.58
C LEU A 387 18.80 -16.42 -14.03
N SER A 388 19.07 -15.32 -13.33
CA SER A 388 19.24 -15.31 -11.87
C SER A 388 17.99 -15.74 -11.10
N PHE A 389 16.81 -15.56 -11.69
CA PHE A 389 15.53 -16.04 -11.17
C PHE A 389 14.84 -16.91 -12.24
N SER A 390 14.33 -18.07 -11.83
CA SER A 390 13.65 -19.04 -12.69
C SER A 390 12.16 -19.10 -12.37
N TYR A 391 11.34 -19.08 -13.42
CA TYR A 391 9.88 -19.18 -13.33
C TYR A 391 9.36 -20.62 -13.49
N GLY A 392 10.23 -21.57 -13.86
CA GLY A 392 9.87 -22.93 -14.21
C GLY A 392 9.29 -23.08 -15.62
N TYR A 393 9.23 -22.01 -16.40
CA TYR A 393 8.73 -22.02 -17.78
C TYR A 393 9.87 -21.92 -18.78
N GLN A 394 10.01 -22.90 -19.67
CA GLN A 394 10.98 -22.84 -20.76
C GLN A 394 10.27 -22.77 -22.10
N TYR A 395 10.83 -21.99 -23.03
CA TYR A 395 10.26 -21.82 -24.37
C TYR A 395 11.32 -21.98 -25.46
N THR A 396 10.95 -22.68 -26.53
CA THR A 396 11.73 -22.73 -27.77
C THR A 396 10.99 -22.00 -28.88
N GLY A 397 11.67 -21.07 -29.54
CA GLY A 397 11.09 -20.28 -30.62
C GLY A 397 11.32 -20.89 -32.00
N GLN A 398 10.75 -20.21 -33.00
CA GLN A 398 11.10 -20.33 -34.42
C GLN A 398 11.57 -18.97 -34.93
N LEU A 399 12.18 -18.94 -36.12
CA LEU A 399 12.42 -17.67 -36.82
C LEU A 399 11.07 -16.97 -37.03
N ILE A 400 11.04 -15.66 -36.85
CA ILE A 400 9.86 -14.85 -37.14
C ILE A 400 9.59 -14.92 -38.65
N VAL A 401 8.40 -15.41 -39.01
CA VAL A 401 7.90 -15.48 -40.39
C VAL A 401 6.53 -14.81 -40.44
N ASN A 402 6.28 -14.01 -41.49
CA ASN A 402 5.02 -13.26 -41.65
C ASN A 402 4.66 -12.38 -40.44
N ASN A 403 5.67 -11.79 -39.77
CA ASN A 403 5.54 -10.99 -38.54
C ASN A 403 4.98 -11.75 -37.31
N ILE A 404 5.03 -13.08 -37.32
CA ILE A 404 4.58 -13.92 -36.20
C ILE A 404 5.80 -14.51 -35.48
N LEU A 405 5.88 -14.31 -34.17
CA LEU A 405 6.79 -15.00 -33.26
C LEU A 405 6.09 -16.25 -32.73
N SER A 406 6.54 -17.44 -33.17
CA SER A 406 6.01 -18.71 -32.69
C SER A 406 6.90 -19.27 -31.58
N MET A 407 6.33 -19.47 -30.39
CA MET A 407 7.01 -19.98 -29.21
C MET A 407 6.29 -21.22 -28.69
N THR A 408 7.02 -22.30 -28.44
CA THR A 408 6.49 -23.53 -27.82
C THR A 408 6.95 -23.61 -26.38
N THR A 409 6.01 -23.80 -25.45
CA THR A 409 6.33 -24.07 -24.03
C THR A 409 6.83 -25.50 -23.89
N VAL A 410 8.10 -25.69 -23.52
CA VAL A 410 8.75 -27.01 -23.43
C VAL A 410 8.97 -27.49 -22.00
N ALA A 411 8.81 -26.61 -21.01
CA ALA A 411 8.77 -26.95 -19.59
C ALA A 411 7.80 -26.01 -18.85
N THR A 412 7.20 -26.50 -17.79
CA THR A 412 6.26 -25.77 -16.93
C THR A 412 6.54 -26.06 -15.45
N PRO A 413 6.18 -25.14 -14.53
CA PRO A 413 6.24 -25.41 -13.10
C PRO A 413 5.26 -26.52 -12.68
N PRO A 414 5.49 -27.18 -11.54
CA PRO A 414 4.56 -28.18 -11.02
C PRO A 414 3.13 -27.64 -10.90
N GLY A 415 2.17 -28.37 -11.45
CA GLY A 415 0.74 -28.02 -11.40
C GLY A 415 0.19 -27.45 -12.71
N ASP A 416 1.03 -26.89 -13.59
CA ASP A 416 0.58 -26.34 -14.87
C ASP A 416 0.83 -27.31 -16.04
N ASN A 417 -0.01 -28.33 -16.14
CA ASN A 417 0.02 -29.26 -17.27
C ASN A 417 -0.63 -28.68 -18.53
N ALA A 418 -1.46 -27.64 -18.41
CA ALA A 418 -2.23 -27.08 -19.52
C ALA A 418 -1.34 -26.32 -20.51
N SER A 419 -0.27 -25.69 -20.02
CA SER A 419 0.66 -24.94 -20.86
C SER A 419 1.70 -25.80 -21.58
N LEU A 420 1.93 -27.05 -21.15
CA LEU A 420 3.01 -27.87 -21.70
C LEU A 420 2.73 -28.25 -23.17
N ASN A 421 3.72 -28.01 -24.04
CA ASN A 421 3.64 -28.14 -25.50
C ASN A 421 2.67 -27.15 -26.18
N GLU A 422 2.15 -26.15 -25.46
CA GLU A 422 1.35 -25.11 -26.09
C GLU A 422 2.22 -24.29 -27.06
N VAL A 423 1.67 -24.03 -28.25
CA VAL A 423 2.29 -23.16 -29.26
C VAL A 423 1.54 -21.83 -29.30
N CYS A 424 2.23 -20.77 -28.86
CA CYS A 424 1.76 -19.40 -28.92
C CYS A 424 2.28 -18.73 -30.19
N ASN A 425 1.39 -18.19 -31.02
CA ASN A 425 1.76 -17.50 -32.25
C ASN A 425 1.50 -15.99 -32.10
N LEU A 426 2.47 -15.30 -31.52
CA LEU A 426 2.33 -13.90 -31.14
C LEU A 426 2.56 -12.99 -32.35
N PRO A 427 1.58 -12.16 -32.75
CA PRO A 427 1.81 -11.15 -33.77
C PRO A 427 2.77 -10.08 -33.26
N LYS A 428 3.36 -9.31 -34.18
CA LYS A 428 4.13 -8.12 -33.80
C LYS A 428 3.29 -7.17 -32.93
N PRO A 429 3.69 -6.84 -31.70
CA PRO A 429 2.93 -5.98 -30.81
C PRO A 429 3.01 -4.53 -31.28
N THR A 430 2.03 -3.74 -30.83
CA THR A 430 2.09 -2.28 -30.92
C THR A 430 2.72 -1.72 -29.65
N THR A 431 3.18 -0.46 -29.69
CA THR A 431 3.61 0.25 -28.46
C THR A 431 2.50 0.27 -27.41
N ARG A 432 1.21 0.37 -27.82
CA ARG A 432 0.07 0.29 -26.90
C ARG A 432 0.06 -1.02 -26.12
N ILE A 433 0.14 -2.16 -26.82
CA ILE A 433 0.16 -3.49 -26.18
C ILE A 433 1.25 -3.57 -25.11
N ILE A 434 2.45 -3.07 -25.44
CA ILE A 434 3.60 -3.12 -24.53
C ILE A 434 3.39 -2.23 -23.29
N PHE A 435 2.85 -1.01 -23.44
CA PHE A 435 2.57 -0.15 -22.30
C PHE A 435 1.38 -0.60 -21.47
N PHE A 436 0.39 -1.23 -22.09
CA PHE A 436 -0.80 -1.76 -21.42
C PHE A 436 -0.52 -3.09 -20.74
N CYS A 437 0.55 -3.79 -21.14
CA CYS A 437 0.84 -5.16 -20.71
C CYS A 437 -0.33 -6.12 -21.02
N ASP A 438 -1.11 -5.78 -22.05
CA ASP A 438 -2.33 -6.46 -22.45
C ASP A 438 -2.69 -6.13 -23.91
N ASP A 439 -3.40 -7.04 -24.57
CA ASP A 439 -4.09 -6.80 -25.83
C ASP A 439 -5.58 -6.62 -25.53
N ASP A 440 -5.97 -5.38 -25.27
CA ASP A 440 -7.35 -5.03 -24.91
C ASP A 440 -8.30 -4.99 -26.12
N MET A 441 -7.76 -5.06 -27.34
CA MET A 441 -8.51 -5.01 -28.59
C MET A 441 -7.98 -6.00 -29.66
N PRO A 442 -7.89 -7.30 -29.34
CA PRO A 442 -7.41 -8.29 -30.30
C PRO A 442 -8.44 -8.50 -31.41
N PRO A 443 -8.04 -8.97 -32.61
CA PRO A 443 -8.99 -9.34 -33.65
C PRO A 443 -9.99 -10.39 -33.13
N ALA A 444 -11.27 -10.20 -33.45
CA ALA A 444 -12.33 -11.06 -32.95
C ALA A 444 -12.09 -12.55 -33.28
N ASN A 445 -12.40 -13.42 -32.31
CA ASN A 445 -12.23 -14.88 -32.39
C ASN A 445 -10.77 -15.36 -32.53
N THR A 446 -9.79 -14.51 -32.28
CA THR A 446 -8.40 -14.96 -32.13
C THR A 446 -8.26 -15.70 -30.78
N PRO A 447 -7.71 -16.93 -30.75
CA PRO A 447 -7.43 -17.61 -29.49
C PRO A 447 -6.51 -16.76 -28.59
N ASP A 448 -6.76 -16.70 -27.28
CA ASP A 448 -5.96 -15.88 -26.36
C ASP A 448 -4.45 -16.15 -26.51
N LYS A 449 -4.04 -17.43 -26.67
CA LYS A 449 -2.64 -17.87 -26.88
C LYS A 449 -1.94 -17.31 -28.13
N ASP A 450 -2.70 -16.76 -29.07
CA ASP A 450 -2.20 -16.15 -30.31
C ASP A 450 -2.40 -14.61 -30.29
N THR A 451 -2.54 -14.03 -29.10
CA THR A 451 -2.66 -12.58 -28.84
C THR A 451 -1.69 -12.15 -27.74
N TRP A 452 -1.63 -10.87 -27.41
CA TRP A 452 -0.86 -10.39 -26.23
C TRP A 452 -1.72 -10.23 -24.97
N LYS A 453 -2.92 -10.81 -24.99
CA LYS A 453 -3.89 -10.63 -23.91
C LYS A 453 -3.41 -11.28 -22.62
N ASN A 454 -3.64 -10.63 -21.49
CA ASN A 454 -3.43 -11.22 -20.16
C ASN A 454 -4.54 -12.23 -19.82
N ALA A 455 -4.62 -13.30 -20.61
CA ALA A 455 -5.61 -14.37 -20.54
C ALA A 455 -5.01 -15.68 -21.09
N GLY A 456 -5.80 -16.75 -21.12
CA GLY A 456 -5.33 -18.07 -21.54
C GLY A 456 -4.56 -18.81 -20.43
N THR A 457 -3.65 -19.69 -20.84
CA THR A 457 -2.85 -20.53 -19.93
C THR A 457 -1.83 -19.69 -19.15
N ASP A 458 -1.29 -20.24 -18.05
CA ASP A 458 -0.26 -19.56 -17.26
C ASP A 458 1.06 -19.43 -18.04
N GLY A 459 1.39 -20.41 -18.88
CA GLY A 459 2.55 -20.36 -19.77
C GLY A 459 2.43 -19.28 -20.85
N HIS A 460 1.24 -19.07 -21.41
CA HIS A 460 1.00 -17.95 -22.34
C HIS A 460 1.17 -16.60 -21.63
N LYS A 461 0.51 -16.40 -20.47
CA LYS A 461 0.62 -15.15 -19.69
C LYS A 461 2.07 -14.87 -19.29
N ARG A 462 2.82 -15.90 -18.86
CA ARG A 462 4.25 -15.76 -18.51
C ARG A 462 5.07 -15.35 -19.73
N LEU A 463 4.86 -15.96 -20.90
CA LEU A 463 5.54 -15.57 -22.13
C LEU A 463 5.30 -14.09 -22.47
N CYS A 464 4.04 -13.64 -22.44
CA CYS A 464 3.67 -12.25 -22.69
C CYS A 464 4.31 -11.28 -21.67
N SER A 465 4.40 -11.67 -20.39
CA SER A 465 5.06 -10.86 -19.35
C SER A 465 6.57 -10.71 -19.58
N LEU A 466 7.25 -11.80 -19.93
CA LEU A 466 8.70 -11.80 -20.18
C LEU A 466 9.05 -10.91 -21.38
N LEU A 467 8.31 -11.06 -22.48
CA LEU A 467 8.53 -10.26 -23.69
C LEU A 467 8.19 -8.78 -23.47
N SER A 468 7.06 -8.48 -22.81
CA SER A 468 6.62 -7.10 -22.59
C SER A 468 7.54 -6.34 -21.64
N SER A 469 8.01 -6.98 -20.57
CA SER A 469 8.97 -6.38 -19.64
C SER A 469 10.32 -6.08 -20.32
N ALA A 470 10.83 -7.01 -21.12
CA ALA A 470 12.07 -6.82 -21.87
C ALA A 470 12.00 -5.65 -22.86
N ILE A 471 10.86 -5.46 -23.55
CA ILE A 471 10.66 -4.33 -24.45
C ILE A 471 10.50 -3.01 -23.67
N ASN A 472 9.72 -2.99 -22.57
CA ASN A 472 9.62 -1.81 -21.70
C ASN A 472 11.00 -1.35 -21.19
N ARG A 473 11.86 -2.30 -20.83
CA ARG A 473 13.22 -2.07 -20.30
C ARG A 473 14.27 -1.85 -21.39
N GLY A 474 13.93 -2.06 -22.66
CA GLY A 474 14.83 -1.85 -23.80
C GLY A 474 15.96 -2.88 -23.93
N VAL A 475 15.71 -4.13 -23.49
CA VAL A 475 16.67 -5.25 -23.51
C VAL A 475 16.21 -6.45 -24.34
N PHE A 476 15.09 -6.31 -25.06
CA PHE A 476 14.45 -7.41 -25.79
C PHE A 476 15.41 -8.17 -26.75
N GLU A 477 16.37 -7.48 -27.35
CA GLU A 477 17.34 -8.09 -28.28
C GLU A 477 18.40 -8.97 -27.63
N ASN A 478 18.59 -8.91 -26.31
CA ASN A 478 19.59 -9.71 -25.62
C ASN A 478 19.02 -10.39 -24.37
N TYR A 479 18.66 -11.67 -24.50
CA TYR A 479 18.06 -12.45 -23.41
C TYR A 479 18.89 -12.45 -22.12
N SER A 480 20.23 -12.43 -22.21
CA SER A 480 21.09 -12.41 -21.01
C SER A 480 20.97 -11.11 -20.19
N ASP A 481 20.37 -10.06 -20.77
CA ASP A 481 20.20 -8.78 -20.11
C ASP A 481 18.79 -8.63 -19.49
N TRP A 482 17.90 -9.61 -19.64
CA TRP A 482 16.48 -9.47 -19.24
C TRP A 482 16.26 -9.40 -17.74
N ASP A 483 17.20 -9.90 -16.94
CA ASP A 483 17.18 -9.87 -15.47
C ASP A 483 18.29 -8.99 -14.86
N ASP A 484 19.07 -8.27 -15.68
CA ASP A 484 20.16 -7.40 -15.22
C ASP A 484 19.71 -5.93 -15.19
N PRO A 485 19.39 -5.36 -14.00
CA PRO A 485 18.92 -3.98 -13.89
C PRO A 485 19.95 -2.95 -14.34
N THR A 486 21.23 -3.31 -14.43
CA THR A 486 22.28 -2.41 -14.94
C THR A 486 22.21 -2.21 -16.46
N LYS A 487 21.47 -3.07 -17.17
CA LYS A 487 21.24 -2.99 -18.62
C LYS A 487 19.93 -2.30 -18.96
N PHE A 488 18.97 -2.29 -18.04
CA PHE A 488 17.66 -1.67 -18.30
C PHE A 488 17.78 -0.18 -18.59
N TYR A 489 17.00 0.28 -19.56
CA TYR A 489 16.90 1.68 -19.95
C TYR A 489 18.24 2.30 -20.40
N THR A 490 19.11 1.47 -20.97
CA THR A 490 20.42 1.88 -21.54
C THR A 490 20.46 1.80 -23.07
N ARG A 491 19.36 1.41 -23.71
CA ARG A 491 19.27 1.28 -25.17
C ARG A 491 19.73 2.58 -25.87
N PRO A 492 20.67 2.53 -26.84
CA PRO A 492 21.30 3.72 -27.40
C PRO A 492 20.37 4.73 -28.09
N ASP A 493 19.27 4.26 -28.69
CA ASP A 493 18.29 5.12 -29.37
C ASP A 493 17.27 5.75 -28.39
N GLY A 494 17.35 5.43 -27.10
CA GLY A 494 16.46 5.93 -26.06
C GLY A 494 15.03 5.36 -26.12
N ARG A 495 14.80 4.25 -26.82
CA ARG A 495 13.46 3.68 -27.05
C ARG A 495 13.12 2.60 -26.02
N TYR A 496 12.82 3.07 -24.83
CA TYR A 496 12.38 2.29 -23.66
C TYR A 496 11.39 3.15 -22.83
N ASN A 497 10.81 2.58 -21.78
CA ASN A 497 9.87 3.27 -20.91
C ASN A 497 10.60 4.27 -19.97
N HIS A 498 10.70 5.55 -20.37
CA HIS A 498 11.36 6.60 -19.58
C HIS A 498 10.63 6.92 -18.28
N TYR A 499 9.30 6.76 -18.24
CA TYR A 499 8.52 6.94 -17.02
C TYR A 499 8.97 5.94 -15.95
N SER A 500 8.94 4.64 -16.28
CA SER A 500 9.38 3.58 -15.35
C SER A 500 10.85 3.78 -14.94
N LYS A 501 11.75 4.12 -15.88
CA LYS A 501 13.16 4.46 -15.55
C LYS A 501 13.27 5.51 -14.43
N ILE A 502 12.52 6.61 -14.55
CA ILE A 502 12.54 7.70 -13.56
C ILE A 502 11.95 7.23 -12.23
N MET A 503 10.88 6.44 -12.24
CA MET A 503 10.31 5.90 -11.02
C MET A 503 11.31 5.00 -10.28
N HIS A 504 11.96 4.05 -10.97
CA HIS A 504 13.01 3.22 -10.37
C HIS A 504 14.15 4.07 -9.81
N GLN A 505 14.54 5.16 -10.46
CA GLN A 505 15.63 6.02 -10.01
C GLN A 505 15.42 6.56 -8.59
N PHE A 506 14.17 6.81 -8.17
CA PHE A 506 13.83 7.38 -6.86
C PHE A 506 13.04 6.44 -5.96
N ALA A 507 12.81 5.21 -6.39
CA ALA A 507 12.26 4.16 -5.54
C ALA A 507 13.31 3.62 -4.55
N LEU A 508 12.86 3.19 -3.37
CA LEU A 508 13.67 2.41 -2.44
C LEU A 508 14.12 1.11 -3.11
N ASP A 509 15.39 0.76 -2.93
CA ASP A 509 16.05 -0.38 -3.58
C ASP A 509 15.88 -0.47 -5.12
N LYS A 510 15.51 0.66 -5.75
CA LYS A 510 15.15 0.73 -7.17
C LYS A 510 13.99 -0.20 -7.53
N LYS A 511 13.06 -0.47 -6.61
CA LYS A 511 11.90 -1.36 -6.80
C LYS A 511 10.59 -0.59 -6.87
N VAL A 512 9.86 -0.71 -7.99
CA VAL A 512 8.59 -0.02 -8.19
C VAL A 512 7.77 -0.70 -9.29
N TYR A 513 6.44 -0.63 -9.18
CA TYR A 513 5.55 -0.94 -10.29
C TYR A 513 5.42 0.29 -11.20
N GLY A 514 6.38 0.44 -12.13
CA GLY A 514 6.36 1.50 -13.15
C GLY A 514 5.56 1.16 -14.41
N PHE A 515 5.24 -0.13 -14.59
CA PHE A 515 4.32 -0.69 -15.59
C PHE A 515 3.78 -2.04 -15.10
N GLY A 516 2.79 -2.63 -15.78
CA GLY A 516 2.02 -3.77 -15.26
C GLY A 516 2.80 -5.09 -15.03
N TYR A 517 3.95 -5.28 -15.69
CA TYR A 517 4.81 -6.46 -15.54
C TYR A 517 6.19 -6.13 -14.96
N ASP A 518 6.29 -5.11 -14.10
CA ASP A 518 7.57 -4.76 -13.46
C ASP A 518 8.04 -5.82 -12.44
N ASP A 519 7.15 -6.72 -12.04
CA ASP A 519 7.45 -7.89 -11.20
C ASP A 519 8.35 -8.93 -11.89
N VAL A 520 8.45 -8.87 -13.21
CA VAL A 520 9.37 -9.74 -13.94
C VAL A 520 10.80 -9.44 -13.51
N TYR A 521 11.50 -10.49 -13.09
CA TYR A 521 12.78 -10.54 -12.39
C TYR A 521 12.83 -9.69 -11.11
N GLY A 522 11.70 -9.58 -10.40
CA GLY A 522 11.57 -9.01 -9.06
C GLY A 522 11.92 -7.52 -9.00
N GLN A 523 11.52 -6.72 -9.99
CA GLN A 523 11.76 -5.26 -9.97
C GLN A 523 10.61 -4.47 -9.34
N ASP A 524 9.58 -5.15 -8.87
CA ASP A 524 8.43 -4.58 -8.19
C ASP A 524 8.65 -4.48 -6.66
N PRO A 525 7.80 -3.72 -5.96
CA PRO A 525 7.89 -3.50 -4.52
C PRO A 525 6.94 -4.42 -3.72
N THR A 526 6.51 -5.57 -4.26
CA THR A 526 5.54 -6.41 -3.55
C THR A 526 6.18 -7.08 -2.34
N LEU A 527 5.52 -6.91 -1.19
CA LEU A 527 5.80 -7.65 0.03
C LEU A 527 4.71 -8.70 0.23
N SER A 528 5.06 -9.88 0.75
CA SER A 528 4.09 -10.94 0.98
C SER A 528 4.37 -11.76 2.22
N GLU A 529 3.37 -11.91 3.09
CA GLU A 529 3.47 -12.69 4.33
C GLU A 529 2.13 -13.35 4.68
N PRO A 530 2.13 -14.49 5.40
CA PRO A 530 0.89 -15.04 5.96
C PRO A 530 0.22 -14.03 6.89
N VAL A 531 -1.08 -13.81 6.74
CA VAL A 531 -1.83 -12.78 7.49
C VAL A 531 -1.72 -12.99 9.00
N SER A 532 -1.61 -14.22 9.50
CA SER A 532 -1.40 -14.47 10.94
C SER A 532 -0.08 -13.94 11.48
N THR A 533 0.91 -13.74 10.60
CA THR A 533 2.22 -13.19 10.97
C THR A 533 2.28 -11.68 10.86
N VAL A 534 1.35 -11.06 10.12
CA VAL A 534 1.36 -9.61 9.88
C VAL A 534 0.90 -8.87 11.14
N ASN A 535 1.70 -7.91 11.58
CA ASN A 535 1.35 -7.00 12.68
C ASN A 535 0.53 -5.84 12.15
N GLN A 536 1.06 -5.17 11.13
CA GLN A 536 0.52 -3.91 10.62
C GLN A 536 1.06 -3.62 9.22
N VAL A 537 0.21 -3.00 8.39
CA VAL A 537 0.63 -2.30 7.16
C VAL A 537 0.62 -0.81 7.44
N VAL A 538 1.77 -0.15 7.27
CA VAL A 538 1.91 1.30 7.45
C VAL A 538 1.99 1.98 6.09
N LEU A 539 1.01 2.82 5.76
CA LEU A 539 1.07 3.76 4.64
C LEU A 539 1.71 5.05 5.10
N GLN A 540 2.72 5.51 4.38
CA GLN A 540 3.36 6.79 4.66
C GLN A 540 3.00 7.81 3.59
N ILE A 541 2.33 8.88 4.00
CA ILE A 541 2.13 10.08 3.19
C ILE A 541 3.42 10.89 3.28
N PRO A 542 4.10 11.19 2.16
CA PRO A 542 5.37 11.89 2.19
C PRO A 542 5.23 13.34 2.67
N ALA A 543 6.34 13.91 3.13
CA ALA A 543 6.39 15.33 3.49
C ALA A 543 6.21 16.20 2.24
N ILE A 544 5.02 16.79 2.11
CA ILE A 544 4.63 17.63 0.98
C ILE A 544 3.80 18.83 1.44
N GLN A 545 3.97 19.95 0.73
CA GLN A 545 3.06 21.08 0.84
C GLN A 545 1.72 20.75 0.18
N LYS A 546 0.65 21.40 0.66
CA LYS A 546 -0.65 21.33 0.00
C LYS A 546 -0.51 21.71 -1.49
N ILE A 547 -0.94 20.81 -2.36
CA ILE A 547 -0.95 20.98 -3.82
C ILE A 547 -2.16 21.83 -4.17
#